data_AF-A0A956RDW2-F1
#
_entry.id   AF-A0A956RDW2-F1
#
_cell.length_a   1.000
_cell.length_b   1.000
_cell.length_c   1.000
_cell.angle_alpha   90.00
_cell.angle_beta   90.00
_cell.angle_gamma   90.00
#
_symmetry.space_group_name_H-M   'P 1'
#
loop_
_entity.id
_entity.type
_entity.pdbx_description
1 polymer ?
#
loop_
_entity_poly.entity_id
_entity_poly.type
_entity_poly.pdbx_seq_one_letter_code
_entity_poly.pdbx_strand_id
1 'polypeptide(L)'
;MPTSLMLFQPALPVRYRWDERLDEREHAAAARHLVAARDALNLALLCVEGEAGQERAAQARSFMVEAVTAISRARIYIPGLRSYSVPVIMATVPEIEAEFARLHQMATRLLWWNHAWLPVRRQATPLEPEDEAQLAVLIQDLARNARIDRALRYRHIAAAVFLTALFPLLGMLAAGLAAGVLAAFMAAWTLAREARRTAALGRP
;
A
#
# COMPACT_ATOMS: atom_id res chain seq x y z
N MET A 1 -12.89 0.03 40.66
CA MET A 1 -13.44 1.03 39.73
C MET A 1 -12.74 0.88 38.39
N PRO A 2 -13.38 0.28 37.36
CA PRO A 2 -12.71 0.04 36.09
C PRO A 2 -12.76 1.28 35.21
N THR A 3 -11.58 1.78 34.87
CA THR A 3 -11.32 2.88 33.93
C THR A 3 -11.71 2.41 32.53
N SER A 4 -12.89 2.82 32.06
CA SER A 4 -13.32 2.60 30.69
C SER A 4 -12.47 3.45 29.75
N LEU A 5 -11.47 2.83 29.13
CA LEU A 5 -10.76 3.40 27.98
C LEU A 5 -11.74 3.46 26.81
N MET A 6 -12.33 4.65 26.61
CA MET A 6 -13.01 4.98 25.36
C MET A 6 -12.00 4.80 24.22
N LEU A 7 -12.17 3.73 23.47
CA LEU A 7 -11.56 3.54 22.17
C LEU A 7 -11.98 4.72 21.31
N PHE A 8 -11.04 5.63 21.05
CA PHE A 8 -11.15 6.64 20.02
C PHE A 8 -11.21 5.89 18.68
N GLN A 9 -12.40 5.48 18.25
CA GLN A 9 -12.65 5.19 16.85
C GLN A 9 -12.61 6.55 16.14
N PRO A 10 -11.60 6.86 15.29
CA PRO A 10 -11.81 7.90 14.31
C PRO A 10 -12.91 7.39 13.38
N ALA A 11 -14.15 7.77 13.66
CA ALA A 11 -15.23 7.70 12.68
C ALA A 11 -14.73 8.50 11.48
N LEU A 12 -14.31 7.81 10.42
CA LEU A 12 -13.87 8.42 9.17
C LEU A 12 -15.02 9.31 8.69
N PRO A 13 -14.92 10.66 8.76
CA PRO A 13 -15.97 11.51 8.28
C PRO A 13 -15.73 11.68 6.78
N VAL A 14 -15.93 10.61 6.00
CA VAL A 14 -15.90 10.74 4.55
C VAL A 14 -17.32 10.99 4.07
N ARG A 15 -17.88 12.12 4.49
CA ARG A 15 -18.96 12.77 3.74
C ARG A 15 -18.30 13.33 2.49
N TYR A 16 -18.31 12.56 1.41
CA TYR A 16 -18.00 13.07 0.07
C TYR A 16 -19.02 14.16 -0.24
N ARG A 17 -18.67 15.41 0.01
CA ARG A 17 -19.44 16.56 -0.45
C ARG A 17 -19.27 16.61 -1.98
N TRP A 18 -20.16 15.92 -2.67
CA TRP A 18 -20.44 16.20 -4.08
C TRP A 18 -20.81 17.67 -4.12
N ASP A 19 -19.98 18.49 -4.76
CA ASP A 19 -20.38 19.86 -5.04
C ASP A 19 -21.43 19.75 -6.14
N GLU A 20 -22.72 19.83 -5.78
CA GLU A 20 -23.86 19.87 -6.73
C GLU A 20 -23.76 21.04 -7.72
N ARG A 21 -22.76 21.91 -7.54
CA ARG A 21 -22.43 23.07 -8.36
C ARG A 21 -21.52 22.77 -9.54
N LEU A 22 -20.95 21.56 -9.65
CA LEU A 22 -20.24 21.16 -10.86
C LEU A 22 -21.27 20.98 -11.98
N ASP A 23 -21.22 21.86 -12.96
CA ASP A 23 -22.12 21.80 -14.11
C ASP A 23 -21.98 20.44 -14.79
N GLU A 24 -23.11 19.84 -15.16
CA GLU A 24 -23.18 18.54 -15.84
C GLU A 24 -22.32 18.51 -17.12
N ARG A 25 -22.13 19.67 -17.74
CA ARG A 25 -21.23 19.90 -18.89
C ARG A 25 -19.75 19.73 -18.54
N GLU A 26 -19.31 20.26 -17.40
CA GLU A 26 -17.92 20.12 -16.92
C GLU A 26 -17.62 18.67 -16.55
N HIS A 27 -18.60 17.99 -15.95
CA HIS A 27 -18.54 16.56 -15.69
C HIS A 27 -18.41 15.74 -16.98
N ALA A 28 -19.23 16.03 -18.00
CA ALA A 28 -19.15 15.35 -19.28
C ALA A 28 -17.79 15.60 -20.00
N ALA A 29 -17.27 16.83 -19.92
CA ALA A 29 -15.95 17.16 -20.47
C ALA A 29 -14.81 16.43 -19.75
N ALA A 30 -14.87 16.36 -18.41
CA ALA A 30 -13.90 15.64 -17.59
C ALA A 30 -13.96 14.12 -17.78
N ALA A 31 -15.14 13.56 -18.05
CA ALA A 31 -15.37 12.12 -18.14
C ALA A 31 -14.41 11.43 -19.12
N ARG A 32 -14.18 12.02 -20.31
CA ARG A 32 -13.24 11.46 -21.30
C ARG A 32 -11.82 11.34 -20.75
N HIS A 33 -11.35 12.35 -20.02
CA HIS A 33 -10.03 12.35 -19.42
C HIS A 33 -9.94 11.38 -18.23
N LEU A 34 -11.00 11.23 -17.45
CA LEU A 34 -11.05 10.30 -16.33
C LEU A 34 -11.11 8.84 -16.79
N VAL A 35 -11.77 8.55 -17.91
CA VAL A 35 -11.72 7.22 -18.57
C VAL A 35 -10.31 6.91 -19.05
N ALA A 36 -9.68 7.83 -19.79
CA ALA A 36 -8.30 7.64 -20.25
C ALA A 36 -7.32 7.45 -19.08
N ALA A 37 -7.47 8.24 -18.01
CA ALA A 37 -6.66 8.09 -16.81
C ALA A 37 -6.85 6.72 -16.13
N ARG A 38 -8.10 6.25 -16.01
CA ARG A 38 -8.42 4.92 -15.48
C ARG A 38 -7.75 3.82 -16.30
N ASP A 39 -7.94 3.86 -17.61
CA ASP A 39 -7.46 2.80 -18.50
C ASP A 39 -5.93 2.74 -18.49
N ALA A 40 -5.26 3.89 -18.52
CA ALA A 40 -3.81 3.98 -18.37
C ALA A 40 -3.31 3.49 -16.99
N LEU A 41 -4.02 3.79 -15.89
CA LEU A 41 -3.66 3.26 -14.56
C LEU A 41 -3.82 1.74 -14.48
N ASN A 42 -4.87 1.18 -15.08
CA ASN A 42 -5.09 -0.26 -15.13
C ASN A 42 -4.02 -0.95 -15.98
N LEU A 43 -3.67 -0.40 -17.14
CA LEU A 43 -2.57 -0.92 -17.97
C LEU A 43 -1.22 -0.85 -17.23
N ALA A 44 -0.97 0.25 -16.49
CA ALA A 44 0.22 0.36 -15.66
C ALA A 44 0.27 -0.74 -14.58
N LEU A 45 -0.85 -1.04 -13.91
CA LEU A 45 -0.93 -2.12 -12.92
C LEU A 45 -0.69 -3.49 -13.56
N LEU A 46 -1.30 -3.78 -14.71
CA LEU A 46 -1.08 -5.03 -15.44
C LEU A 46 0.39 -5.23 -15.84
N CYS A 47 1.08 -4.16 -16.25
CA CYS A 47 2.52 -4.22 -16.53
C CYS A 47 3.35 -4.58 -15.28
N VAL A 48 2.90 -4.18 -14.09
CA VAL A 48 3.61 -4.38 -12.83
C VAL A 48 3.25 -5.70 -12.15
N GLU A 49 2.08 -6.28 -12.43
CA GLU A 49 1.68 -7.60 -11.92
C GLU A 49 2.28 -8.77 -12.70
N GLY A 50 2.78 -8.53 -13.92
CA GLY A 50 3.49 -9.52 -14.72
C GLY A 50 4.93 -9.79 -14.24
N GLU A 51 5.63 -10.69 -14.95
CA GLU A 51 7.04 -11.00 -14.67
C GLU A 51 7.91 -9.74 -14.74
N ALA A 52 8.78 -9.56 -13.75
CA ALA A 52 9.61 -8.38 -13.62
C ALA A 52 10.62 -8.25 -14.77
N GLY A 53 10.69 -7.06 -15.37
CA GLY A 53 11.60 -6.78 -16.47
C GLY A 53 11.75 -5.27 -16.71
N GLN A 54 12.93 -4.84 -17.15
CA GLN A 54 13.23 -3.42 -17.35
C GLN A 54 12.31 -2.77 -18.40
N GLU A 55 11.99 -3.49 -19.47
CA GLU A 55 11.05 -3.04 -20.51
C GLU A 55 9.65 -2.83 -19.95
N ARG A 56 9.15 -3.77 -19.13
CA ARG A 56 7.86 -3.64 -18.45
C ARG A 56 7.84 -2.50 -17.44
N ALA A 57 8.92 -2.27 -16.71
CA ALA A 57 9.03 -1.10 -15.83
C ALA A 57 8.93 0.21 -16.63
N ALA A 58 9.58 0.28 -17.79
CA ALA A 58 9.52 1.44 -18.67
C ALA A 58 8.10 1.64 -19.23
N GLN A 59 7.43 0.56 -19.62
CA GLN A 59 6.06 0.59 -20.11
C GLN A 59 5.04 0.99 -19.03
N ALA A 60 5.19 0.45 -17.81
CA ALA A 60 4.39 0.87 -16.66
C ALA A 60 4.57 2.37 -16.38
N ARG A 61 5.81 2.87 -16.44
CA ARG A 61 6.11 4.30 -16.32
C ARG A 61 5.45 5.14 -17.42
N SER A 62 5.48 4.71 -18.68
CA SER A 62 4.83 5.46 -19.77
C SER A 62 3.31 5.54 -19.57
N PHE A 63 2.67 4.44 -19.17
CA PHE A 63 1.24 4.45 -18.86
C PHE A 63 0.92 5.32 -17.64
N MET A 64 1.78 5.33 -16.62
CA MET A 64 1.62 6.24 -15.50
C MET A 64 1.75 7.72 -15.90
N VAL A 65 2.62 8.07 -16.84
CA VAL A 65 2.72 9.44 -17.37
C VAL A 65 1.46 9.83 -18.12
N GLU A 66 0.92 8.93 -18.95
CA GLU A 66 -0.33 9.15 -19.65
C GLU A 66 -1.48 9.37 -18.65
N ALA A 67 -1.55 8.53 -17.63
CA ALA A 67 -2.54 8.66 -16.56
C ALA A 67 -2.46 10.03 -15.86
N VAL A 68 -1.28 10.46 -15.40
CA VAL A 68 -1.18 11.76 -14.71
C VAL A 68 -1.41 12.94 -15.63
N THR A 69 -1.10 12.80 -16.92
CA THR A 69 -1.40 13.83 -17.93
C THR A 69 -2.91 13.95 -18.14
N ALA A 70 -3.61 12.82 -18.24
CA ALA A 70 -5.07 12.79 -18.33
C ALA A 70 -5.74 13.35 -17.06
N ILE A 71 -5.26 12.98 -15.87
CA ILE A 71 -5.73 13.56 -14.60
C ILE A 71 -5.49 15.07 -14.56
N SER A 72 -4.33 15.55 -15.05
CA SER A 72 -4.02 16.98 -15.07
C SER A 72 -4.94 17.75 -16.01
N ARG A 73 -5.34 17.17 -17.14
CA ARG A 73 -6.37 17.75 -18.03
C ARG A 73 -7.75 17.76 -17.38
N ALA A 74 -8.12 16.69 -16.70
CA ALA A 74 -9.37 16.62 -15.95
C ALA A 74 -9.42 17.64 -14.79
N ARG A 75 -8.27 18.00 -14.21
CA ARG A 75 -8.18 18.99 -13.12
C ARG A 75 -8.66 20.38 -13.51
N ILE A 76 -8.63 20.72 -14.80
CA ILE A 76 -9.17 21.98 -15.32
C ILE A 76 -10.67 22.10 -14.99
N TYR A 77 -11.39 20.98 -15.06
CA TYR A 77 -12.82 20.90 -14.76
C TYR A 77 -13.08 20.51 -13.30
N ILE A 78 -12.23 19.66 -12.71
CA ILE A 78 -12.38 19.14 -11.34
C ILE A 78 -11.11 19.43 -10.53
N PRO A 79 -11.01 20.62 -9.88
CA PRO A 79 -9.81 21.02 -9.14
C PRO A 79 -9.39 20.07 -8.01
N GLY A 80 -10.33 19.27 -7.48
CA GLY A 80 -10.09 18.32 -6.39
C GLY A 80 -9.26 17.08 -6.75
N LEU A 81 -8.95 16.85 -8.03
CA LEU A 81 -8.17 15.69 -8.47
C LEU A 81 -6.71 15.79 -8.00
N ARG A 82 -6.14 14.67 -7.54
CA ARG A 82 -4.75 14.58 -7.05
C ARG A 82 -3.87 13.79 -8.01
N SER A 83 -2.63 14.23 -8.23
CA SER A 83 -1.69 13.57 -9.15
C SER A 83 -0.25 13.71 -8.65
N TYR A 84 0.63 12.84 -9.15
CA TYR A 84 2.08 13.02 -9.04
C TYR A 84 2.60 13.89 -10.19
N SER A 85 3.79 14.46 -10.02
CA SER A 85 4.50 15.10 -11.12
C SER A 85 5.21 14.06 -11.99
N VAL A 86 5.35 14.36 -13.29
CA VAL A 86 6.04 13.48 -14.25
C VAL A 86 7.47 13.12 -13.80
N PRO A 87 8.30 14.04 -13.26
CA PRO A 87 9.63 13.70 -12.79
C PRO A 87 9.65 12.64 -11.69
N VAL A 88 8.66 12.63 -10.79
CA VAL A 88 8.57 11.63 -9.71
C VAL A 88 8.32 10.23 -10.28
N ILE A 89 7.52 10.14 -11.36
CA ILE A 89 7.22 8.87 -12.04
C ILE A 89 8.44 8.41 -12.88
N MET A 90 9.13 9.34 -13.53
CA MET A 90 10.29 9.05 -14.38
C MET A 90 11.56 8.72 -13.61
N ALA A 91 11.68 9.14 -12.34
CA ALA A 91 12.79 8.72 -11.49
C ALA A 91 12.86 7.18 -11.48
N THR A 92 14.04 6.57 -11.62
CA THR A 92 14.20 5.12 -11.67
C THR A 92 14.87 4.59 -10.41
N VAL A 93 14.43 3.43 -9.93
CA VAL A 93 15.13 2.65 -8.89
C VAL A 93 15.95 1.54 -9.57
N PRO A 94 17.23 1.36 -9.21
CA PRO A 94 18.10 0.39 -9.89
C PRO A 94 17.71 -1.07 -9.65
N GLU A 95 17.12 -1.37 -8.50
CA GLU A 95 16.60 -2.71 -8.18
C GLU A 95 15.20 -2.89 -8.77
N ILE A 96 15.04 -3.89 -9.64
CA ILE A 96 13.82 -4.07 -10.44
C ILE A 96 12.60 -4.40 -9.58
N GLU A 97 12.75 -5.24 -8.55
CA GLU A 97 11.66 -5.60 -7.65
C GLU A 97 11.20 -4.39 -6.83
N ALA A 98 12.15 -3.57 -6.37
CA ALA A 98 11.86 -2.33 -5.66
C ALA A 98 11.19 -1.29 -6.57
N GLU A 99 11.61 -1.20 -7.84
CA GLU A 99 10.98 -0.34 -8.84
C GLU A 99 9.53 -0.76 -9.10
N PHE A 100 9.27 -2.05 -9.27
CA PHE A 100 7.92 -2.60 -9.44
C PHE A 100 7.03 -2.31 -8.22
N ALA A 101 7.52 -2.59 -7.01
CA ALA A 101 6.79 -2.28 -5.79
C ALA A 101 6.46 -0.79 -5.66
N ARG A 102 7.41 0.08 -6.05
CA ARG A 102 7.21 1.54 -6.07
C ARG A 102 6.14 1.96 -7.08
N LEU A 103 6.23 1.50 -8.32
CA LEU A 103 5.25 1.81 -9.37
C LEU A 103 3.85 1.31 -9.01
N HIS A 104 3.75 0.08 -8.48
CA HIS A 104 2.50 -0.48 -7.97
C HIS A 104 1.92 0.41 -6.87
N GLN A 105 2.72 0.77 -5.86
CA GLN A 105 2.27 1.62 -4.77
C GLN A 105 1.79 3.00 -5.27
N MET A 106 2.49 3.59 -6.24
CA MET A 106 2.11 4.88 -6.81
C MET A 106 0.79 4.78 -7.59
N ALA A 107 0.62 3.76 -8.44
CA ALA A 107 -0.59 3.53 -9.22
C ALA A 107 -1.80 3.30 -8.29
N THR A 108 -1.67 2.40 -7.31
CA THR A 108 -2.71 2.12 -6.32
C THR A 108 -3.08 3.36 -5.50
N ARG A 109 -2.09 4.19 -5.13
CA ARG A 109 -2.37 5.45 -4.41
C ARG A 109 -3.08 6.48 -5.28
N LEU A 110 -2.74 6.59 -6.58
CA LEU A 110 -3.45 7.46 -7.52
C LEU A 110 -4.91 7.03 -7.71
N LEU A 111 -5.15 5.72 -7.85
CA LEU A 111 -6.50 5.17 -7.91
C LEU A 111 -7.27 5.53 -6.64
N TRP A 112 -6.67 5.29 -5.47
CA TRP A 112 -7.31 5.58 -4.19
C TRP A 112 -7.60 7.07 -3.98
N TRP A 113 -6.70 7.98 -4.36
CA TRP A 113 -6.97 9.41 -4.21
C TRP A 113 -8.10 9.92 -5.10
N ASN A 114 -8.26 9.32 -6.29
CA ASN A 114 -9.20 9.80 -7.30
C ASN A 114 -10.43 8.90 -7.47
N HIS A 115 -10.60 7.85 -6.67
CA HIS A 115 -11.65 6.84 -6.85
C HIS A 115 -13.08 7.41 -6.89
N ALA A 116 -13.34 8.52 -6.19
CA ALA A 116 -14.64 9.19 -6.20
C ALA A 116 -15.00 9.74 -7.59
N TRP A 117 -13.99 10.08 -8.40
CA TRP A 117 -14.14 10.68 -9.72
C TRP A 117 -13.92 9.67 -10.85
N LEU A 118 -13.11 8.62 -10.61
CA LEU A 118 -12.86 7.59 -11.61
C LEU A 118 -14.12 6.75 -11.87
N PRO A 119 -14.43 6.41 -13.13
CA PRO A 119 -15.71 5.81 -13.51
C PRO A 119 -15.93 4.36 -13.04
N VAL A 120 -14.99 3.80 -12.26
CA VAL A 120 -15.01 2.39 -11.78
C VAL A 120 -16.27 2.09 -10.96
N ARG A 121 -16.79 3.05 -10.19
CA ARG A 121 -17.95 2.80 -9.31
C ARG A 121 -19.30 2.79 -10.02
N ARG A 122 -19.44 3.48 -11.15
CA ARG A 122 -20.71 3.52 -11.91
C ARG A 122 -20.91 2.29 -12.80
N GLN A 123 -19.84 1.52 -13.04
CA GLN A 123 -19.84 0.31 -13.87
C GLN A 123 -19.63 -0.98 -13.07
N ALA A 124 -19.29 -0.88 -11.79
CA ALA A 124 -19.21 -2.04 -10.92
C ALA A 124 -20.62 -2.56 -10.64
N THR A 125 -20.92 -3.74 -11.16
CA THR A 125 -22.09 -4.52 -10.75
C THR A 125 -22.05 -4.69 -9.23
N PRO A 126 -23.17 -4.53 -8.51
CA PRO A 126 -23.23 -4.91 -7.10
C PRO A 126 -22.69 -6.33 -6.94
N LEU A 127 -21.79 -6.56 -5.99
CA LEU A 127 -21.31 -7.90 -5.71
C LEU A 127 -22.49 -8.74 -5.22
N GLU A 128 -22.49 -10.02 -5.54
CA GLU A 128 -23.46 -10.93 -4.94
C GLU A 128 -23.21 -10.99 -3.42
N PRO A 129 -24.27 -11.17 -2.60
CA PRO A 129 -24.13 -11.16 -1.14
C PRO A 129 -23.12 -12.19 -0.62
N GLU A 130 -22.89 -13.26 -1.38
CA GLU A 130 -21.89 -14.29 -1.10
C GLU A 130 -20.46 -13.76 -1.28
N ASP A 131 -20.20 -13.03 -2.37
CA ASP A 131 -18.92 -12.38 -2.62
C ASP A 131 -18.64 -11.25 -1.64
N GLU A 132 -19.68 -10.51 -1.23
CA GLU A 132 -19.57 -9.48 -0.19
C GLU A 132 -19.14 -10.08 1.16
N ALA A 133 -19.69 -11.24 1.53
CA ALA A 133 -19.30 -11.95 2.75
C ALA A 133 -17.85 -12.45 2.69
N GLN A 134 -17.43 -13.01 1.55
CA GLN A 134 -16.04 -13.45 1.35
C GLN A 134 -15.06 -12.28 1.39
N LEU A 135 -15.40 -11.17 0.74
CA LEU A 135 -14.58 -9.96 0.76
C LEU A 135 -14.49 -9.38 2.18
N ALA A 136 -15.59 -9.38 2.94
CA ALA A 136 -15.58 -8.92 4.32
C ALA A 136 -14.64 -9.76 5.20
N VAL A 137 -14.63 -11.09 5.02
CA VAL A 137 -13.70 -12.00 5.71
C VAL A 137 -12.25 -11.69 5.32
N LEU A 138 -11.97 -11.55 4.01
CA LEU A 138 -10.62 -11.21 3.52
C LEU A 138 -10.12 -9.87 4.05
N ILE A 139 -10.96 -8.84 4.07
CA ILE A 139 -10.63 -7.53 4.61
C ILE A 139 -10.38 -7.62 6.13
N GLN A 140 -11.18 -8.40 6.85
CA GLN A 140 -11.01 -8.61 8.29
C GLN A 140 -9.69 -9.33 8.60
N ASP A 141 -9.31 -10.33 7.81
CA ASP A 141 -8.05 -11.04 7.93
C ASP A 141 -6.85 -10.15 7.56
N LEU A 142 -6.95 -9.35 6.51
CA LEU A 142 -5.94 -8.35 6.15
C LEU A 142 -5.76 -7.31 7.27
N ALA A 143 -6.86 -6.82 7.85
CA ALA A 143 -6.81 -5.89 8.98
C ALA A 143 -6.19 -6.53 10.22
N ARG A 144 -6.47 -7.81 10.49
CA ARG A 144 -5.86 -8.58 11.58
C ARG A 144 -4.35 -8.75 11.35
N ASN A 145 -3.95 -9.11 10.14
CA ASN A 145 -2.53 -9.26 9.77
C ASN A 145 -1.78 -7.92 9.84
N ALA A 146 -2.39 -6.82 9.40
CA ALA A 146 -1.81 -5.48 9.55
C ALA A 146 -1.65 -5.06 11.02
N ARG A 147 -2.59 -5.43 11.90
CA ARG A 147 -2.46 -5.21 13.35
C ARG A 147 -1.33 -6.04 13.95
N ILE A 148 -1.21 -7.30 13.55
CA ILE A 148 -0.12 -8.19 13.99
C ILE A 148 1.23 -7.65 13.52
N ASP A 149 1.35 -7.25 12.26
CA ASP A 149 2.58 -6.68 11.71
C ASP A 149 2.96 -5.36 12.40
N ARG A 150 1.97 -4.52 12.72
CA ARG A 150 2.18 -3.30 13.52
C ARG A 150 2.63 -3.64 14.95
N ALA A 151 2.07 -4.66 15.59
CA ALA A 151 2.51 -5.12 16.91
C ALA A 151 3.93 -5.70 16.88
N LEU A 152 4.30 -6.42 15.82
CA LEU A 152 5.63 -6.98 15.64
C LEU A 152 6.69 -5.90 15.36
N ARG A 153 6.35 -4.82 14.64
CA ARG A 153 7.26 -3.66 14.46
C ARG A 153 7.70 -3.05 15.79
N TYR A 154 6.80 -2.96 16.77
CA TYR A 154 7.15 -2.44 18.09
C TYR A 154 7.82 -3.48 19.00
N ARG A 155 7.77 -4.79 18.67
CA ARG A 155 8.39 -5.84 19.48
C ARG A 155 9.91 -5.68 19.57
N HIS A 156 10.56 -5.26 18.48
CA HIS A 156 12.01 -5.02 18.47
C HIS A 156 12.39 -3.79 19.30
N ILE A 157 11.56 -2.74 19.27
CA ILE A 157 11.77 -1.53 20.07
C ILE A 157 11.53 -1.84 21.55
N ALA A 158 10.46 -2.54 21.88
CA ALA A 158 10.16 -2.97 23.25
C ALA A 158 11.26 -3.88 23.81
N ALA A 159 11.75 -4.85 23.02
CA ALA A 159 12.88 -5.69 23.39
C ALA A 159 14.16 -4.87 23.60
N ALA A 160 14.47 -3.92 22.71
CA ALA A 160 15.63 -3.05 22.85
C ALA A 160 15.54 -2.18 24.12
N VAL A 161 14.39 -1.56 24.39
CA VAL A 161 14.15 -0.77 25.61
C VAL A 161 14.30 -1.63 26.86
N PHE A 162 13.73 -2.84 26.86
CA PHE A 162 13.84 -3.76 27.99
C PHE A 162 15.29 -4.21 28.24
N LEU A 163 16.04 -4.49 27.17
CA LEU A 163 17.45 -4.87 27.26
C LEU A 163 18.32 -3.70 27.76
N THR A 164 18.01 -2.48 27.33
CA THR A 164 18.68 -1.25 27.78
C THR A 164 18.38 -0.97 29.26
N ALA A 165 17.16 -1.26 29.72
CA ALA A 165 16.76 -1.10 31.12
C ALA A 165 17.34 -2.19 32.04
N LEU A 166 17.55 -3.41 31.53
CA LEU A 166 18.19 -4.51 32.27
C LEU A 166 19.72 -4.37 32.33
N PHE A 167 20.33 -3.65 31.38
CA PHE A 167 21.78 -3.50 31.25
C PHE A 167 22.49 -2.98 32.52
N PRO A 168 21.98 -1.97 33.25
CA PRO A 168 22.60 -1.49 34.48
C PRO A 168 22.48 -2.47 35.65
N LEU A 169 21.47 -3.36 35.63
CA LEU A 169 21.13 -4.28 36.71
C LEU A 169 21.91 -5.60 36.65
N LEU A 170 22.40 -5.99 35.48
CA LEU A 170 23.00 -7.30 35.23
C LEU A 170 24.54 -7.31 35.25
N GLY A 171 25.19 -6.15 35.21
CA GLY A 171 26.65 -6.04 35.14
C GLY A 171 27.24 -6.56 33.81
N MET A 172 28.51 -6.24 33.55
CA MET A 172 29.15 -6.45 32.24
C MET A 172 29.17 -7.93 31.78
N LEU A 173 29.29 -8.89 32.70
CA LEU A 173 29.40 -10.32 32.33
C LEU A 173 28.05 -10.91 31.89
N ALA A 174 26.94 -10.55 32.54
CA ALA A 174 25.63 -11.07 32.15
C ALA A 174 25.08 -10.36 30.89
N ALA A 175 25.48 -9.10 30.65
CA ALA A 175 25.19 -8.40 29.41
C ALA A 175 25.83 -9.08 28.18
N GLY A 176 27.07 -9.58 28.32
CA GLY A 176 27.76 -10.33 27.26
C GLY A 176 27.07 -11.65 26.91
N LEU A 177 26.62 -12.39 27.92
CA LEU A 177 25.86 -13.64 27.72
C LEU A 177 24.49 -13.38 27.08
N ALA A 178 23.77 -12.34 27.53
CA ALA A 178 22.48 -11.98 26.94
C ALA A 178 22.61 -11.56 25.46
N ALA A 179 23.65 -10.79 25.13
CA ALA A 179 23.93 -10.41 23.74
C ALA A 179 24.29 -11.64 22.87
N GLY A 180 25.06 -12.59 23.41
CA GLY A 180 25.39 -13.85 22.73
C GLY A 180 24.16 -14.71 22.44
N VAL A 181 23.26 -14.86 23.40
CA VAL A 181 21.99 -15.60 23.23
C VAL A 181 21.09 -14.91 22.20
N LEU A 182 21.00 -13.58 22.25
CA LEU A 182 20.20 -12.80 21.29
C LEU A 182 20.76 -12.94 19.86
N ALA A 183 22.09 -12.88 19.70
CA ALA A 183 22.74 -13.04 18.41
C ALA A 183 22.55 -14.46 17.83
N ALA A 184 22.70 -15.49 18.67
CA ALA A 184 22.46 -16.88 18.27
C ALA A 184 20.99 -17.10 17.86
N PHE A 185 20.05 -16.52 18.60
CA PHE A 185 18.62 -16.59 18.28
C PHE A 185 18.28 -15.89 16.96
N MET A 186 18.84 -14.69 16.74
CA MET A 186 18.65 -13.95 15.49
C MET A 186 19.23 -14.72 14.29
N ALA A 187 20.41 -15.31 14.43
CA ALA A 187 21.05 -16.13 13.40
C ALA A 187 20.23 -17.40 13.08
N ALA A 188 19.71 -18.09 14.11
CA ALA A 188 18.85 -19.25 13.92
C ALA A 188 17.52 -18.87 13.23
N TRP A 189 16.97 -17.69 13.54
CA TRP A 189 15.75 -17.21 12.91
C TRP A 189 15.97 -16.86 11.43
N THR A 190 17.06 -16.18 11.08
CA THR A 190 17.35 -15.86 9.67
C THR A 190 17.54 -17.11 8.84
N LEU A 191 18.27 -18.10 9.37
CA LEU A 191 18.44 -19.42 8.74
C LEU A 191 17.10 -20.15 8.55
N ALA A 192 16.22 -20.15 9.57
CA ALA A 192 14.90 -20.76 9.45
C ALA A 192 13.99 -20.05 8.43
N ARG A 193 14.13 -18.73 8.28
CA ARG A 193 13.38 -17.93 7.31
C ARG A 193 13.85 -18.22 5.88
N GLU A 194 15.15 -18.37 5.68
CA GLU A 194 15.73 -18.75 4.38
C GLU A 194 15.34 -20.19 3.99
N ALA A 195 15.38 -21.13 4.94
CA ALA A 195 14.93 -22.51 4.71
C ALA A 195 13.44 -22.60 4.33
N ARG A 196 12.58 -21.73 4.87
CA ARG A 196 11.16 -21.66 4.46
C ARG A 196 10.98 -21.07 3.06
N ARG A 197 11.84 -20.12 2.66
CA ARG A 197 11.82 -19.54 1.31
C ARG A 197 12.27 -20.55 0.26
N THR A 198 13.32 -21.33 0.55
CA THR A 198 13.77 -22.40 -0.35
C THR A 198 12.76 -23.55 -0.43
N ALA A 199 12.09 -23.90 0.66
CA ALA A 199 11.00 -24.89 0.64
C ALA A 199 9.76 -24.43 -0.15
N ALA A 200 9.48 -23.12 -0.21
CA ALA A 200 8.41 -22.55 -1.03
C ALA A 200 8.75 -22.49 -2.53
N LEU A 201 10.04 -22.43 -2.87
CA LEU A 201 10.56 -22.44 -4.26
C LEU A 201 10.89 -23.85 -4.77
N GLY A 202 10.89 -24.86 -3.89
CA GLY A 202 11.33 -26.23 -4.17
C GLY A 202 10.21 -27.27 -4.22
N ARG A 203 9.01 -26.91 -4.70
CA ARG A 203 8.06 -27.90 -5.19
C ARG A 203 8.09 -27.87 -6.73
N PRO A 204 8.43 -28.97 -7.41
CA PRO A 204 8.14 -29.11 -8.84
C PRO A 204 6.63 -29.03 -9.08
#